data_AF-A0A7S1VQQ0-F1
#
_entry.id   AF-A0A7S1VQQ0-F1
#
_cell.length_a   1.000
_cell.length_b   1.000
_cell.length_c   1.000
_cell.angle_alpha   90.00
_cell.angle_beta   90.00
_cell.angle_gamma   90.00
#
_symmetry.space_group_name_H-M   'P 1'
#
loop_
_entity.id
_entity.type
_entity.pdbx_description
1 polymer ?
#
loop_
_entity_poly.entity_id
_entity_poly.type
_entity_poly.pdbx_seq_one_letter_code
_entity_poly.pdbx_strand_id
1 'polypeptide(L)'
;DLKYGSIAVNGWAAMAYLVTGSCWGAYHGESVDHVESGIGHVGNLLFLKADTIEKTVLYMNLVDKGLQPTRDDCVPNLELSMEAKLRALGGFVLRPGLATFGKLIFALVPGLDKAVTYGVSAVVATSLVVMAASR
;
A
#
# COMPACT_ATOMS: atom_id res chain seq x y z
N ASP A 1 11.74 28.85 -6.45
CA ASP A 1 12.46 27.93 -7.35
C ASP A 1 12.99 26.78 -6.49
N LEU A 2 12.91 25.54 -6.95
CA LEU A 2 13.35 24.36 -6.20
C LEU A 2 14.80 24.04 -6.58
N LYS A 3 15.74 24.25 -5.65
CA LYS A 3 17.18 24.03 -5.86
C LYS A 3 17.60 22.61 -5.50
N TYR A 4 17.00 21.63 -6.18
CA TYR A 4 17.33 20.21 -6.03
C TYR A 4 17.85 19.66 -7.35
N GLY A 5 18.91 18.85 -7.31
CA GLY A 5 19.49 18.25 -8.52
C GLY A 5 18.61 17.18 -9.18
N SER A 6 17.64 16.61 -8.46
CA SER A 6 16.66 15.67 -9.04
C SER A 6 15.25 15.94 -8.51
N ILE A 7 14.32 16.16 -9.44
CA ILE A 7 12.93 16.46 -9.15
C ILE A 7 12.05 15.49 -9.93
N ALA A 8 11.17 14.79 -9.22
CA ALA A 8 10.11 14.00 -9.84
C ALA A 8 8.77 14.73 -9.71
N VAL A 9 8.08 14.90 -10.84
CA VAL A 9 6.74 15.49 -10.90
C VAL A 9 5.74 14.38 -11.18
N ASN A 10 4.67 14.33 -10.39
CA ASN A 10 3.60 13.32 -10.49
C ASN A 10 4.10 11.86 -10.37
N GLY A 11 5.16 11.62 -9.59
CA GLY A 11 5.64 10.27 -9.36
C GLY A 11 6.55 10.17 -8.15
N TRP A 12 7.00 8.93 -7.87
CA TRP A 12 7.89 8.66 -6.76
C TRP A 12 9.30 9.17 -7.06
N ALA A 13 9.89 9.93 -6.13
CA ALA A 13 11.20 10.55 -6.31
C ALA A 13 12.31 9.55 -6.66
N ALA A 14 12.25 8.31 -6.15
CA ALA A 14 13.23 7.28 -6.48
C ALA A 14 13.21 6.84 -7.95
N MET A 15 12.22 7.24 -8.76
CA MET A 15 12.27 6.97 -10.20
C MET A 15 13.34 7.79 -10.91
N ALA A 16 13.64 9.01 -10.43
CA ALA A 16 14.78 9.77 -10.94
C ALA A 16 16.10 9.02 -10.74
N TYR A 17 16.10 8.08 -9.79
CA TYR A 17 17.22 7.24 -9.46
C TYR A 17 17.34 6.01 -10.40
N LEU A 18 16.23 5.53 -10.96
CA LEU A 18 16.25 4.35 -11.82
C LEU A 18 16.47 4.66 -13.31
N VAL A 19 16.21 5.90 -13.72
CA VAL A 19 16.34 6.31 -15.13
C VAL A 19 17.79 6.60 -15.46
N THR A 20 18.39 5.76 -16.31
CA THR A 20 19.79 5.83 -16.73
C THR A 20 20.21 7.19 -17.31
N GLY A 21 19.34 7.85 -18.07
CA GLY A 21 19.62 9.18 -18.62
C GLY A 21 19.58 10.33 -17.60
N SER A 22 19.10 10.07 -16.38
CA SER A 22 18.97 11.11 -15.34
C SER A 22 20.29 11.37 -14.66
N CYS A 23 20.58 12.65 -14.42
CA CYS A 23 21.66 13.02 -13.51
C CYS A 23 21.09 13.13 -12.10
N TRP A 24 21.46 12.20 -11.22
CA TRP A 24 21.08 12.20 -9.80
C TRP A 24 22.22 12.74 -8.91
N GLY A 25 21.90 13.73 -8.08
CA GLY A 25 22.89 14.44 -7.27
C GLY A 25 22.44 15.82 -6.82
N ALA A 26 23.43 16.67 -6.54
CA ALA A 26 23.27 18.03 -6.06
C ALA A 26 22.78 19.00 -7.13
N TYR A 27 22.15 20.08 -6.69
CA TYR A 27 21.96 21.26 -7.52
C TYR A 27 23.30 21.96 -7.77
N HIS A 28 23.39 22.69 -8.88
CA HIS A 28 24.60 23.40 -9.27
C HIS A 28 25.05 24.41 -8.20
N GLY A 29 26.33 24.34 -7.81
CA GLY A 29 26.99 25.35 -6.98
C GLY A 29 26.87 25.16 -5.47
N GLU A 30 26.37 24.03 -4.98
CA GLU A 30 26.32 23.76 -3.54
C GLU A 30 27.72 23.54 -2.94
N SER A 31 27.98 24.19 -1.81
CA SER A 31 29.22 24.06 -1.03
C SER A 31 28.96 23.26 0.24
N VAL A 32 30.04 22.75 0.87
CA VAL A 32 29.95 22.01 2.14
C VAL A 32 29.27 22.82 3.24
N ASP A 33 29.45 24.14 3.24
CA ASP A 33 28.86 25.04 4.24
C ASP A 33 27.36 25.28 4.01
N HIS A 34 26.84 24.96 2.83
CA HIS A 34 25.45 25.19 2.44
C HIS A 34 24.95 24.07 1.51
N VAL A 35 24.86 22.84 2.05
CA VAL A 35 24.27 21.68 1.37
C VAL A 35 22.76 21.63 1.62
N GLU A 36 21.97 21.68 0.55
CA GLU A 36 20.52 21.42 0.57
C GLU A 36 20.18 20.10 -0.13
N SER A 37 20.77 19.84 -1.29
CA SER A 37 20.48 18.66 -2.13
C SER A 37 21.67 17.74 -2.34
N GLY A 38 22.88 18.16 -1.98
CA GLY A 38 24.08 17.31 -1.90
C GLY A 38 25.33 18.00 -2.45
N ILE A 39 26.38 17.23 -2.74
CA ILE A 39 27.55 17.73 -3.48
C ILE A 39 27.87 16.77 -4.63
N GLY A 40 28.02 17.32 -5.83
CA GLY A 40 28.36 16.57 -7.04
C GLY A 40 27.22 15.67 -7.55
N HIS A 41 27.57 14.76 -8.45
CA HIS A 41 26.63 13.86 -9.13
C HIS A 41 27.16 12.44 -9.10
N VAL A 42 26.32 11.45 -8.76
CA VAL A 42 26.74 10.04 -8.68
C VAL A 42 26.59 9.32 -10.01
N GLY A 43 25.53 9.63 -10.73
CA GLY A 43 25.22 9.02 -12.01
C GLY A 43 24.80 10.09 -12.98
N ASN A 44 25.41 9.93 -14.13
CA ASN A 44 25.54 10.88 -15.20
C ASN A 44 26.10 10.05 -16.35
N LEU A 45 25.28 9.15 -16.89
CA LEU A 45 25.71 8.24 -17.94
C LEU A 45 26.03 8.96 -19.26
N LEU A 46 25.59 10.22 -19.38
CA LEU A 46 25.91 11.09 -20.51
C LEU A 46 27.26 11.81 -20.35
N PHE A 47 27.98 11.60 -19.24
CA PHE A 47 29.26 12.26 -18.92
C PHE A 47 29.21 13.77 -19.08
N LEU A 48 28.06 14.38 -18.77
CA LEU A 48 27.91 15.82 -18.79
C LEU A 48 28.84 16.45 -17.74
N LYS A 49 29.38 17.62 -18.02
CA LYS A 49 30.28 18.27 -17.08
C LYS A 49 29.51 18.63 -15.82
N ALA A 50 29.97 18.22 -14.65
CA ALA A 50 29.20 18.32 -13.40
C ALA A 50 28.80 19.77 -13.04
N ASP A 51 29.60 20.75 -13.43
CA ASP A 51 29.34 22.19 -13.26
C ASP A 51 28.38 22.77 -14.32
N THR A 52 27.93 21.99 -15.29
CA THR A 52 26.94 22.45 -16.31
C THR A 52 25.54 21.89 -16.05
N ILE A 53 25.40 20.94 -15.13
CA ILE A 53 24.14 20.29 -14.81
C ILE A 53 23.48 21.10 -13.68
N GLU A 54 22.33 21.71 -13.96
CA GLU A 54 21.56 22.39 -12.92
C GLU A 54 20.65 21.42 -12.15
N LYS A 55 19.77 20.71 -12.86
CA LYS A 55 18.84 19.73 -12.29
C LYS A 55 18.30 18.79 -13.36
N THR A 56 17.89 17.61 -12.93
CA THR A 56 17.04 16.71 -13.72
C THR A 56 15.60 16.83 -13.27
N VAL A 57 14.67 17.01 -14.21
CA VAL A 57 13.22 16.99 -13.93
C VAL A 57 12.57 15.82 -14.66
N LEU A 58 12.10 14.85 -13.90
CA LEU A 58 11.39 13.68 -14.40
C LEU A 58 9.88 13.89 -14.27
N TYR A 59 9.21 14.06 -15.40
CA TYR A 59 7.75 14.10 -15.46
C TYR A 59 7.19 12.69 -15.65
N MET A 60 6.42 12.22 -14.67
CA MET A 60 5.76 10.93 -14.74
C MET A 60 4.26 11.12 -14.89
N ASN A 61 3.74 10.84 -16.08
CA ASN A 61 2.31 10.85 -16.34
C ASN A 61 1.64 9.49 -16.02
N LEU A 62 2.38 8.56 -15.39
CA LEU A 62 1.89 7.23 -15.02
C LEU A 62 0.93 7.26 -13.82
N VAL A 63 0.87 8.38 -13.11
CA VAL A 63 -0.13 8.63 -12.07
C VAL A 63 -1.33 9.33 -12.72
N ASP A 64 -2.13 8.57 -13.47
CA ASP A 64 -3.48 9.00 -13.80
C ASP A 64 -4.39 8.77 -12.58
N LYS A 65 -5.35 9.68 -12.36
CA LYS A 65 -6.27 9.63 -11.21
C LYS A 65 -7.11 8.34 -11.16
N GLY A 66 -7.19 7.60 -12.27
CA GLY A 66 -7.92 6.34 -12.36
C GLY A 66 -7.08 5.06 -12.24
N LEU A 67 -5.74 5.15 -12.20
CA LEU A 67 -4.83 3.99 -12.17
C LEU A 67 -4.13 3.79 -10.83
N GLN A 68 -4.14 4.81 -9.98
CA GLN A 68 -3.78 4.61 -8.58
C GLN A 68 -4.90 3.81 -7.93
N PRO A 69 -4.61 2.64 -7.36
CA PRO A 69 -5.61 1.99 -6.53
C PRO A 69 -5.87 2.95 -5.38
N THR A 70 -7.07 3.52 -5.35
CA THR A 70 -7.52 4.27 -4.21
C THR A 70 -7.54 3.34 -3.01
N ARG A 71 -7.60 3.90 -1.81
CA ARG A 71 -7.73 3.09 -0.58
C ARG A 71 -8.91 2.09 -0.68
N ASP A 72 -9.92 2.43 -1.47
CA ASP A 72 -11.11 1.62 -1.71
C ASP A 72 -10.82 0.46 -2.71
N ASP A 73 -9.93 0.67 -3.68
CA ASP A 73 -9.51 -0.34 -4.67
C ASP A 73 -8.48 -1.35 -4.10
N CYS A 74 -7.63 -0.89 -3.17
CA CYS A 74 -6.64 -1.74 -2.51
C CYS A 74 -7.27 -2.77 -1.56
N VAL A 75 -8.53 -2.56 -1.16
CA VAL A 75 -9.20 -3.43 -0.20
C VAL A 75 -10.68 -3.60 -0.55
N PRO A 76 -11.02 -4.46 -1.55
CA PRO A 76 -12.38 -4.60 -2.07
C PRO A 76 -13.43 -5.11 -1.06
N ASN A 77 -13.07 -5.31 0.21
CA ASN A 77 -13.91 -5.88 1.27
C ASN A 77 -13.56 -5.32 2.67
N LEU A 78 -13.07 -4.07 2.79
CA LEU A 78 -12.85 -3.42 4.09
C LEU A 78 -14.07 -2.65 4.63
N GLU A 79 -15.28 -2.95 4.15
CA GLU A 79 -16.51 -2.44 4.78
C GLU A 79 -16.96 -3.26 6.00
N LEU A 80 -16.24 -4.33 6.36
CA LEU A 80 -16.24 -4.77 7.75
C LEU A 80 -15.39 -3.75 8.53
N SER A 81 -16.08 -2.82 9.19
CA SER A 81 -15.54 -1.74 10.03
C SER A 81 -14.18 -2.14 10.61
N MET A 82 -13.12 -1.39 10.26
CA MET A 82 -11.76 -1.59 10.74
C MET A 82 -11.71 -1.89 12.26
N GLU A 83 -12.65 -1.34 13.02
CA GLU A 83 -12.85 -1.65 14.43
C GLU A 83 -13.08 -3.13 14.73
N ALA A 84 -13.88 -3.85 13.94
CA ALA A 84 -14.16 -5.27 14.14
C ALA A 84 -12.89 -6.12 13.99
N LYS A 85 -12.05 -5.79 13.00
CA LYS A 85 -10.75 -6.46 12.77
C LYS A 85 -9.75 -6.14 13.87
N LEU A 86 -9.66 -4.87 14.26
CA LEU A 86 -8.79 -4.43 15.35
C LEU A 86 -9.22 -4.98 16.71
N ARG A 87 -10.53 -5.08 16.99
CA ARG A 87 -11.06 -5.71 18.21
C ARG A 87 -10.80 -7.22 18.23
N ALA A 88 -10.96 -7.90 17.10
CA ALA A 88 -10.68 -9.34 17.03
C ALA A 88 -9.18 -9.64 17.20
N LEU A 89 -8.31 -8.83 16.58
CA LEU A 89 -6.87 -8.89 16.76
C LEU A 89 -6.46 -8.58 18.19
N GLY A 90 -6.97 -7.48 18.75
CA GLY A 90 -6.72 -7.09 20.14
C GLY A 90 -7.19 -8.17 21.12
N GLY A 91 -8.35 -8.78 20.90
CA GLY A 91 -8.88 -9.86 21.72
C GLY A 91 -7.98 -11.10 21.72
N PHE A 92 -7.41 -11.47 20.56
CA PHE A 92 -6.47 -12.59 20.46
C PHE A 92 -5.12 -12.28 21.10
N VAL A 93 -4.58 -11.08 20.86
CA VAL A 93 -3.29 -10.65 21.43
C VAL A 93 -3.36 -10.54 22.96
N LEU A 94 -4.46 -9.99 23.50
CA LEU A 94 -4.63 -9.79 24.95
C LEU A 94 -5.02 -11.09 25.68
N ARG A 95 -5.74 -12.00 25.02
CA ARG A 95 -6.21 -13.26 25.60
C ARG A 95 -6.14 -14.40 24.57
N PRO A 96 -4.95 -14.98 24.34
CA PRO A 96 -4.79 -16.00 23.32
C PRO A 96 -5.58 -17.27 23.70
N GLY A 97 -6.37 -17.77 22.74
CA GLY A 97 -7.20 -18.96 22.90
C GLY A 97 -7.93 -19.30 21.60
N LEU A 98 -8.43 -20.53 21.50
CA LEU A 98 -9.12 -21.04 20.30
C LEU A 98 -10.35 -20.19 19.93
N ALA A 99 -11.08 -19.69 20.91
CA ALA A 99 -12.25 -18.85 20.69
C ALA A 99 -11.89 -17.45 20.12
N THR A 100 -10.83 -16.82 20.65
CA THR A 100 -10.35 -15.51 20.17
C THR A 100 -9.64 -15.64 18.82
N PHE A 101 -8.96 -16.76 18.59
CA PHE A 101 -8.37 -17.08 17.29
C PHE A 101 -9.47 -17.29 16.23
N GLY A 102 -10.53 -18.01 16.57
CA GLY A 102 -11.70 -18.13 15.70
C GLY A 102 -12.28 -16.77 15.31
N LYS A 103 -12.52 -15.88 16.27
CA LYS A 103 -13.00 -14.51 16.01
C LYS A 103 -12.07 -13.70 15.10
N LEU A 104 -10.76 -13.88 15.24
CA LEU A 104 -9.76 -13.26 14.36
C LEU A 104 -9.87 -13.78 12.92
N ILE A 105 -9.97 -15.10 12.73
CA ILE A 105 -10.15 -15.71 11.41
C ILE A 105 -11.48 -15.24 10.76
N PHE A 106 -12.57 -15.22 11.52
CA PHE A 106 -13.87 -14.73 11.04
C PHE A 106 -13.84 -13.25 10.62
N ALA A 107 -13.05 -12.41 11.30
CA ALA A 107 -12.92 -11.00 10.95
C ALA A 107 -11.97 -10.75 9.76
N LEU A 108 -11.02 -11.65 9.52
CA LEU A 108 -10.01 -11.51 8.47
C LEU A 108 -10.43 -12.13 7.14
N VAL A 109 -11.26 -13.17 7.13
CA VAL A 109 -11.72 -13.87 5.92
C VAL A 109 -13.02 -13.21 5.41
N PRO A 110 -12.99 -12.49 4.28
CA PRO A 110 -14.19 -11.87 3.72
C PRO A 110 -15.22 -12.93 3.30
N GLY A 111 -16.48 -12.77 3.68
CA GLY A 111 -17.59 -13.64 3.25
C GLY A 111 -17.86 -14.87 4.12
N LEU A 112 -17.12 -15.06 5.22
CA LEU A 112 -17.37 -16.18 6.16
C LEU A 112 -18.66 -15.96 6.99
N ASP A 113 -19.06 -14.70 7.18
CA ASP A 113 -20.36 -14.28 7.70
C ASP A 113 -21.53 -14.75 6.81
N LYS A 114 -21.36 -14.66 5.49
CA LYS A 114 -22.34 -15.16 4.51
C LYS A 114 -22.35 -16.68 4.47
N ALA A 115 -21.20 -17.34 4.57
CA ALA A 115 -21.11 -18.81 4.58
C ALA A 115 -21.79 -19.45 5.80
N VAL A 116 -21.74 -18.81 6.98
CA VAL A 116 -22.45 -19.28 8.19
C VAL A 116 -23.96 -19.04 8.08
N THR A 117 -24.37 -17.93 7.47
CA THR A 117 -25.80 -17.58 7.29
C THR A 117 -26.50 -18.55 6.32
N TYR A 118 -25.80 -19.03 5.28
CA TYR A 118 -26.33 -20.04 4.34
C TYR A 118 -26.04 -21.50 4.77
N GLY A 119 -25.00 -21.75 5.57
CA GLY A 119 -24.57 -23.10 5.93
C GLY A 119 -25.23 -23.69 7.19
N VAL A 120 -25.54 -22.89 8.20
CA VAL A 120 -26.12 -23.41 9.46
C VAL A 120 -27.64 -23.52 9.38
N SER A 121 -28.30 -22.61 8.67
CA SER A 121 -29.75 -22.66 8.43
C SER A 121 -30.15 -23.86 7.56
N ALA A 122 -29.36 -24.20 6.53
CA ALA A 122 -29.63 -25.36 5.67
C ALA A 122 -29.42 -26.69 6.41
N VAL A 123 -28.37 -26.83 7.23
CA VAL A 123 -28.12 -28.09 7.96
C VAL A 123 -29.15 -28.29 9.08
N VAL A 124 -29.51 -27.25 9.84
CA VAL A 124 -30.51 -27.35 10.92
C VAL A 124 -31.92 -27.56 10.35
N ALA A 125 -32.29 -26.88 9.26
CA ALA A 125 -33.60 -27.09 8.62
C ALA A 125 -33.71 -28.49 8.00
N THR A 126 -32.64 -29.01 7.38
CA THR A 126 -32.65 -30.36 6.80
C THR A 126 -32.73 -31.42 7.90
N SER A 127 -32.01 -31.24 9.02
CA SER A 127 -32.10 -32.17 10.16
C SER A 127 -33.47 -32.14 10.87
N LEU A 128 -34.13 -30.99 10.96
CA LEU A 128 -35.49 -30.88 11.53
C LEU A 128 -36.58 -31.44 10.61
N VAL A 129 -36.47 -31.23 9.29
CA VAL A 129 -37.42 -31.79 8.31
C VAL A 129 -37.29 -33.31 8.23
N VAL A 130 -36.07 -33.85 8.29
CA VAL A 130 -35.84 -35.31 8.31
C VAL A 130 -36.37 -35.95 9.60
N MET A 131 -36.25 -35.28 10.75
CA MET A 131 -36.83 -35.78 12.01
C MET A 131 -38.36 -35.63 12.11
N ALA A 132 -38.96 -34.66 11.42
CA ALA A 132 -40.41 -34.50 11.35
C ALA A 132 -41.07 -35.48 10.36
N ALA A 133 -40.35 -35.88 9.31
CA ALA A 133 -40.80 -36.88 8.33
C ALA A 133 -40.58 -38.33 8.80
N SER A 134 -39.86 -38.56 9.91
CA SER A 134 -39.57 -39.89 10.46
C SER A 134 -40.45 -40.28 11.65
N ARG A 135 -41.70 -39.79 11.71
CA ARG A 135 -42.73 -40.26 12.66
C ARG A 135 -43.95 -40.78 11.93
#